data_AF-A0A1B7XBC8-F1
#
_entry.id   AF-A0A1B7XBC8-F1
#
_cell.length_a   1.000
_cell.length_b   1.000
_cell.length_c   1.000
_cell.angle_alpha   90.00
_cell.angle_beta   90.00
_cell.angle_gamma   90.00
#
_symmetry.space_group_name_H-M   'P 1'
#
loop_
_entity.id
_entity.type
_entity.pdbx_description
1 polymer ?
#
loop_
_entity_poly.entity_id
_entity_poly.type
_entity_poly.pdbx_seq_one_letter_code
_entity_poly.pdbx_strand_id
1 'polypeptide(L)'
;MKKVLVLFVIACVTTLLNTPSKAVTQQELENTLRSHAAKNIDTMCSQMPDCGGKVETGKLPNGKWIRSYCDLKKDTINVAVHKDKETGTYVGVFKYIKVTYEAVGDSKESVMQQPFRVVQRNRVTKIRQYRNGHWE
;
A
#
# COMPACT_ATOMS: atom_id res chain seq x y z
N MET A 1 22.08 7.43 66.65
CA MET A 1 21.75 8.21 65.43
C MET A 1 22.60 7.72 64.27
N LYS A 2 22.00 7.69 63.07
CA LYS A 2 22.58 7.37 61.73
C LYS A 2 22.86 5.89 61.43
N LYS A 3 21.91 5.23 60.76
CA LYS A 3 22.14 4.14 59.77
C LYS A 3 20.83 3.70 59.09
N VAL A 4 20.08 4.63 58.48
CA VAL A 4 18.95 4.25 57.60
C VAL A 4 18.80 5.30 56.51
N LEU A 5 19.69 5.31 55.51
CA LEU A 5 19.46 6.15 54.32
C LEU A 5 20.37 5.79 53.13
N VAL A 6 20.64 4.50 52.89
CA VAL A 6 21.25 4.07 51.62
C VAL A 6 20.71 2.69 51.25
N LEU A 7 19.45 2.61 50.83
CA LEU A 7 18.92 1.39 50.20
C LEU A 7 17.69 1.64 49.31
N PHE A 8 17.06 2.82 49.35
CA PHE A 8 15.87 3.10 48.56
C PHE A 8 16.10 3.71 47.17
N VAL A 9 17.34 4.03 46.79
CA VAL A 9 17.62 4.60 45.45
C VAL A 9 18.10 3.54 44.44
N ILE A 10 18.46 2.34 44.89
CA ILE A 10 18.94 1.26 43.99
C ILE A 10 17.79 0.35 43.51
N ALA A 11 16.59 0.49 44.06
CA ALA A 11 15.42 -0.30 43.63
C ALA A 11 14.59 0.39 42.52
N CYS A 12 14.84 1.66 42.21
CA CYS A 12 14.11 2.39 41.17
C CYS A 12 14.86 2.47 39.83
N VAL A 13 16.11 2.00 39.77
CA VAL A 13 16.94 2.00 38.54
C VAL A 13 16.99 0.61 37.90
N THR A 14 16.67 -0.45 38.63
CA THR A 14 16.69 -1.83 38.11
C THR A 14 15.37 -2.29 37.47
N THR A 15 14.28 -1.55 37.65
CA THR A 15 12.99 -1.84 37.01
C THR A 15 12.79 -1.16 35.65
N LEU A 16 13.68 -0.25 35.24
CA LEU A 16 13.61 0.44 33.94
C LEU A 16 14.38 -0.26 32.80
N LEU A 17 15.12 -1.34 33.09
CA LEU A 17 15.93 -2.06 32.09
C LEU A 17 15.26 -3.30 31.50
N ASN A 18 14.08 -3.68 31.98
CA ASN A 18 13.27 -4.74 31.38
C ASN A 18 11.94 -4.20 30.87
N THR A 19 11.98 -3.11 30.09
CA THR A 19 10.88 -2.88 29.17
C THR A 19 11.01 -4.00 28.12
N PRO A 20 10.11 -5.00 28.05
CA PRO A 20 10.12 -5.87 26.89
C PRO A 20 9.99 -4.95 25.69
N SER A 21 10.98 -4.96 24.80
CA SER A 21 10.81 -4.44 23.44
C SER A 21 9.45 -4.96 22.99
N LYS A 22 8.45 -4.07 22.88
CA LYS A 22 7.07 -4.49 22.62
C LYS A 22 7.13 -5.30 21.34
N ALA A 23 6.96 -6.61 21.45
CA ALA A 23 6.97 -7.49 20.30
C ALA A 23 5.90 -6.98 19.35
N VAL A 24 6.29 -6.62 18.13
CA VAL A 24 5.35 -6.06 17.15
C VAL A 24 4.24 -7.07 16.93
N THR A 25 3.01 -6.65 17.17
CA THR A 25 1.83 -7.50 17.07
C THR A 25 1.47 -7.73 15.59
N GLN A 26 0.75 -8.82 15.33
CA GLN A 26 0.20 -9.10 13.99
C GLN A 26 -0.61 -7.89 13.46
N GLN A 27 -1.44 -7.29 14.32
CA GLN A 27 -2.27 -6.14 13.95
C GLN A 27 -1.43 -4.91 13.59
N GLU A 28 -0.34 -4.64 14.32
CA GLU A 28 0.58 -3.54 14.00
C GLU A 28 1.29 -3.79 12.66
N LEU A 29 1.71 -5.02 12.38
CA LEU A 29 2.29 -5.39 11.09
C LEU A 29 1.29 -5.20 9.94
N GLU A 30 0.04 -5.63 10.11
CA GLU A 30 -1.00 -5.45 9.10
C GLU A 30 -1.34 -3.96 8.87
N ASN A 31 -1.38 -3.16 9.93
CA ASN A 31 -1.62 -1.72 9.84
C ASN A 31 -0.46 -1.02 9.11
N THR A 32 0.79 -1.34 9.44
CA THR A 32 1.95 -0.79 8.74
C THR A 32 2.02 -1.24 7.29
N LEU A 33 1.64 -2.48 6.99
CA LEU A 33 1.54 -3.00 5.62
C LEU A 33 0.45 -2.29 4.82
N ARG A 34 -0.70 -1.99 5.43
CA ARG A 34 -1.80 -1.24 4.80
C ARG A 34 -1.34 0.18 4.44
N SER A 35 -0.65 0.86 5.35
CA SER A 35 -0.07 2.18 5.10
C SER A 35 1.00 2.14 3.99
N HIS A 36 1.88 1.13 4.01
CA HIS A 36 2.85 0.91 2.94
C HIS A 36 2.16 0.67 1.59
N ALA A 37 1.12 -0.17 1.55
CA ALA A 37 0.34 -0.46 0.35
C ALA A 37 -0.30 0.80 -0.25
N ALA A 38 -0.90 1.65 0.60
CA ALA A 38 -1.48 2.92 0.15
C ALA A 38 -0.42 3.84 -0.47
N LYS A 39 0.74 4.01 0.19
CA LYS A 39 1.85 4.80 -0.34
C LYS A 39 2.42 4.20 -1.64
N ASN A 40 2.50 2.87 -1.72
CA ASN A 40 2.95 2.18 -2.92
C ASN A 40 1.99 2.41 -4.09
N ILE A 41 0.68 2.34 -3.87
CA ILE A 41 -0.34 2.65 -4.87
C ILE A 41 -0.22 4.12 -5.32
N ASP A 42 -0.07 5.06 -4.41
CA ASP A 42 0.11 6.48 -4.75
C ASP A 42 1.36 6.71 -5.61
N THR A 43 2.47 6.05 -5.25
CA THR A 43 3.72 6.09 -6.02
C THR A 43 3.54 5.49 -7.42
N MET A 44 2.89 4.33 -7.52
CA MET A 44 2.61 3.70 -8.82
C MET A 44 1.74 4.61 -9.69
N CYS A 45 0.68 5.17 -9.11
CA CYS A 45 -0.26 6.01 -9.83
C CYS A 45 0.39 7.31 -10.31
N SER A 46 1.29 7.93 -9.53
CA SER A 46 1.98 9.15 -9.95
C SER A 46 2.93 8.92 -11.13
N GLN A 47 3.51 7.72 -11.24
CA GLN A 47 4.40 7.30 -12.32
C GLN A 47 3.67 6.84 -13.58
N MET A 48 2.42 6.43 -13.46
CA MET A 48 1.61 6.01 -14.61
C MET A 48 1.09 7.24 -15.38
N PRO A 49 1.11 7.21 -16.72
CA PRO A 49 0.64 8.31 -17.56
C PRO A 49 -0.90 8.40 -17.61
N ASP A 50 -1.60 7.31 -17.28
CA ASP A 50 -3.05 7.15 -17.36
C ASP A 50 -3.71 6.97 -15.98
N CYS A 51 -3.06 7.38 -14.88
CA CYS A 51 -3.58 7.22 -13.52
C CYS A 51 -3.67 8.56 -12.78
N GLY A 52 -4.53 8.62 -11.75
CA GLY A 52 -4.56 9.73 -10.81
C GLY A 52 -5.20 10.98 -11.40
N GLY A 53 -6.24 10.79 -12.22
CA GLY A 53 -6.91 11.85 -12.96
C GLY A 53 -6.28 12.19 -14.32
N LYS A 54 -5.15 11.56 -14.67
CA LYS A 54 -4.56 11.68 -16.01
C LYS A 54 -5.32 10.79 -16.99
N VAL A 55 -5.63 11.35 -18.15
CA VAL A 55 -6.33 10.65 -19.25
C VAL A 55 -5.40 10.62 -20.45
N GLU A 56 -5.12 9.42 -20.95
CA GLU A 56 -4.46 9.25 -22.23
C GLU A 56 -5.48 9.31 -23.36
N THR A 57 -5.14 9.98 -24.45
CA THR A 57 -5.97 10.07 -25.65
C THR A 57 -5.11 9.72 -26.86
N GLY A 58 -5.57 8.79 -27.69
CA GLY A 58 -4.79 8.31 -28.83
C GLY A 58 -5.67 7.81 -29.97
N LYS A 59 -5.04 7.59 -31.12
CA LYS A 59 -5.68 6.95 -32.27
C LYS A 59 -5.27 5.48 -32.28
N LEU A 60 -6.26 4.60 -32.31
CA LEU A 60 -6.10 3.16 -32.41
C LEU A 60 -5.70 2.74 -33.83
N PRO A 61 -5.05 1.57 -34.01
CA PRO A 61 -4.68 1.05 -35.33
C PRO A 61 -5.87 0.86 -36.28
N ASN A 62 -7.07 0.63 -35.73
CA ASN A 62 -8.31 0.50 -36.50
C ASN A 62 -8.92 1.84 -36.95
N GLY A 63 -8.19 2.95 -36.78
CA GLY A 63 -8.63 4.29 -37.18
C GLY A 63 -9.50 5.03 -36.16
N LYS A 64 -10.04 4.35 -35.14
CA LYS A 64 -10.84 4.96 -34.07
C LYS A 64 -9.97 5.74 -33.10
N TRP A 65 -10.59 6.63 -32.35
CA TRP A 65 -9.97 7.35 -31.23
C TRP A 65 -10.38 6.73 -29.90
N ILE A 66 -9.45 6.71 -28.97
CA ILE A 66 -9.65 6.20 -27.61
C ILE A 66 -9.24 7.26 -26.60
N ARG A 67 -9.98 7.33 -25.50
CA ARG A 67 -9.53 7.94 -24.25
C ARG A 67 -9.50 6.86 -23.19
N SER A 68 -8.45 6.79 -22.41
CA SER A 68 -8.29 5.78 -21.36
C SER A 68 -7.69 6.37 -20.11
N TYR A 69 -8.14 5.88 -18.96
CA TYR A 69 -7.46 6.07 -17.69
C TYR A 69 -7.72 4.87 -16.79
N CYS A 70 -6.94 4.74 -15.73
CA CYS A 70 -7.13 3.74 -14.71
C CYS A 70 -7.18 4.34 -13.30
N ASP A 71 -7.96 3.68 -12.45
CA ASP A 71 -8.01 3.93 -11.02
C ASP A 71 -7.42 2.75 -10.27
N LEU A 72 -6.48 3.04 -9.36
CA LEU A 72 -6.02 2.08 -8.37
C LEU A 72 -6.83 2.30 -7.08
N LYS A 73 -7.77 1.42 -6.78
CA LYS A 73 -8.78 1.58 -5.72
C LYS A 73 -8.19 1.31 -4.32
N LYS A 74 -7.72 2.34 -3.63
CA LYS A 74 -7.09 2.24 -2.30
C LYS A 74 -8.04 1.75 -1.19
N ASP A 75 -9.31 2.09 -1.30
CA ASP A 75 -10.39 1.60 -0.42
C ASP A 75 -10.57 0.08 -0.48
N THR A 76 -10.05 -0.57 -1.53
CA THR A 76 -10.10 -2.04 -1.69
C THR A 76 -8.87 -2.77 -1.16
N ILE A 77 -7.94 -2.06 -0.48
CA ILE A 77 -6.73 -2.67 0.08
C ILE A 77 -7.12 -3.74 1.11
N ASN A 78 -6.69 -4.96 0.84
CA ASN A 78 -6.72 -6.09 1.76
C ASN A 78 -5.28 -6.54 2.01
N VAL A 79 -4.94 -6.78 3.28
CA VAL A 79 -3.59 -7.15 3.72
C VAL A 79 -3.62 -8.47 4.47
N ALA A 80 -2.54 -9.24 4.36
CA ALA A 80 -2.29 -10.41 5.17
C ALA A 80 -0.80 -10.48 5.48
N VAL A 81 -0.43 -10.83 6.72
CA VAL A 81 0.96 -10.99 7.13
C VAL A 81 1.18 -12.42 7.62
N HIS A 82 2.27 -13.02 7.18
CA HIS A 82 2.68 -14.36 7.58
C HIS A 82 4.12 -14.31 8.07
N LYS A 83 4.42 -15.00 9.18
CA LYS A 83 5.80 -15.19 9.61
C LYS A 83 6.37 -16.41 8.89
N ASP A 84 7.48 -16.21 8.19
CA ASP A 84 8.26 -17.28 7.59
C ASP A 84 8.87 -18.14 8.69
N LYS A 85 8.70 -19.47 8.59
CA LYS A 85 9.08 -20.40 9.66
C LYS A 85 10.58 -20.64 9.73
N GLU A 86 11.30 -20.50 8.62
CA GLU A 86 12.72 -20.81 8.53
C GLU A 86 13.57 -19.59 8.90
N THR A 87 13.22 -18.44 8.35
CA THR A 87 13.97 -17.19 8.51
C THR A 87 13.46 -16.33 9.66
N GLY A 88 12.23 -16.57 10.14
CA GLY A 88 11.54 -15.72 11.11
C GLY A 88 11.11 -14.36 10.55
N THR A 89 11.33 -14.09 9.25
CA THR A 89 10.97 -12.84 8.57
C THR A 89 9.47 -12.75 8.39
N TYR A 90 8.89 -11.54 8.47
CA TYR A 90 7.48 -11.36 8.12
C TYR A 90 7.32 -11.10 6.61
N VAL A 91 6.41 -11.84 5.99
CA VAL A 91 6.02 -11.68 4.60
C VAL A 91 4.60 -11.13 4.56
N GLY A 92 4.45 -9.99 3.90
CA GLY A 92 3.18 -9.29 3.72
C GLY A 92 2.64 -9.51 2.31
N VAL A 93 1.35 -9.76 2.20
CA VAL A 93 0.64 -9.74 0.93
C VAL A 93 -0.40 -8.65 1.00
N PHE A 94 -0.41 -7.74 0.03
CA PHE A 94 -1.51 -6.80 -0.14
C PHE A 94 -2.15 -6.91 -1.51
N LYS A 95 -3.47 -6.80 -1.53
CA LYS A 95 -4.32 -6.91 -2.72
C LYS A 95 -5.15 -5.65 -2.86
N TYR A 96 -5.34 -5.20 -4.09
CA TYR A 96 -6.22 -4.07 -4.42
C TYR A 96 -6.81 -4.24 -5.82
N ILE A 97 -7.84 -3.45 -6.15
CA ILE A 97 -8.49 -3.47 -7.45
C ILE A 97 -7.94 -2.35 -8.34
N LYS A 98 -7.52 -2.70 -9.56
CA LYS A 98 -7.32 -1.75 -10.67
C LYS A 98 -8.57 -1.76 -11.54
N VAL A 99 -9.11 -0.60 -11.86
CA VAL A 99 -10.20 -0.42 -12.81
C VAL A 99 -9.68 0.38 -13.99
N THR A 100 -9.89 -0.09 -15.21
CA THR A 100 -9.58 0.65 -16.44
C THR A 100 -10.89 1.12 -17.05
N TYR A 101 -10.92 2.39 -17.43
CA TYR A 101 -12.05 3.00 -18.10
C TYR A 101 -11.64 3.51 -19.48
N GLU A 102 -12.53 3.37 -20.45
CA GLU A 102 -12.30 3.82 -21.81
C GLU A 102 -13.53 4.50 -22.39
N ALA A 103 -13.30 5.42 -23.34
CA ALA A 103 -14.29 5.93 -24.28
C ALA A 103 -13.71 5.77 -25.69
N VAL A 104 -14.54 5.40 -26.69
CA VAL A 104 -14.07 5.10 -28.05
C VAL A 104 -14.99 5.74 -29.09
N GLY A 105 -14.44 6.61 -29.93
CA GLY A 105 -15.17 7.32 -30.98
C GLY A 105 -14.49 7.24 -32.35
N ASP A 106 -15.20 7.64 -33.40
CA ASP A 106 -14.64 7.62 -34.77
C ASP A 106 -13.75 8.84 -35.06
N SER A 107 -13.90 9.93 -34.29
CA SER A 107 -13.06 11.13 -34.33
C SER A 107 -12.55 11.51 -32.94
N LYS A 108 -11.55 12.40 -32.91
CA LYS A 108 -11.02 12.94 -31.66
C LYS A 108 -12.09 13.71 -30.90
N GLU A 109 -12.87 14.53 -31.60
CA GLU A 109 -13.94 15.35 -31.03
C GLU A 109 -15.05 14.47 -30.44
N SER A 110 -15.42 13.40 -31.15
CA SER A 110 -16.42 12.43 -30.69
C SER A 110 -16.00 11.77 -29.39
N VAL A 111 -14.76 11.27 -29.30
CA VAL A 111 -14.30 10.56 -28.09
C VAL A 111 -14.20 11.50 -26.87
N MET A 112 -13.93 12.79 -27.08
CA MET A 112 -13.87 13.79 -26.01
C MET A 112 -15.22 14.04 -25.33
N GLN A 113 -16.33 13.81 -26.04
CA GLN A 113 -17.69 14.01 -25.54
C GLN A 113 -18.33 12.74 -24.97
N GLN A 114 -17.75 11.57 -25.25
CA GLN A 114 -18.30 10.30 -24.78
C GLN A 114 -18.05 10.06 -23.29
N PRO A 115 -19.00 9.42 -22.58
CA PRO A 115 -18.78 8.96 -21.22
C PRO A 115 -17.78 7.80 -21.21
N PHE A 116 -16.95 7.77 -20.17
CA PHE A 116 -16.11 6.62 -19.90
C PHE A 116 -16.94 5.43 -19.40
N ARG A 117 -16.56 4.23 -19.84
CA ARG A 117 -17.12 2.97 -19.34
C ARG A 117 -16.01 2.10 -18.77
N VAL A 118 -16.35 1.28 -17.77
CA VAL A 118 -15.44 0.25 -17.26
C VAL A 118 -15.22 -0.81 -18.33
N VAL A 119 -13.97 -1.01 -18.74
CA VAL A 119 -13.60 -2.06 -19.69
C VAL A 119 -12.84 -3.20 -19.03
N GLN A 120 -12.20 -2.94 -17.89
CA GLN A 120 -11.41 -3.94 -17.19
C GLN A 120 -11.43 -3.71 -15.68
N ARG A 121 -11.54 -4.80 -14.92
CA ARG A 121 -11.43 -4.80 -13.47
C ARG A 121 -10.54 -5.96 -13.02
N ASN A 122 -9.34 -5.63 -12.55
CA ASN A 122 -8.33 -6.61 -12.18
C ASN A 122 -8.03 -6.55 -10.69
N ARG A 123 -7.79 -7.72 -10.07
CA ARG A 123 -7.20 -7.81 -8.74
C ARG A 123 -5.68 -7.85 -8.87
N VAL A 124 -5.01 -6.85 -8.30
CA VAL A 124 -3.55 -6.80 -8.22
C VAL A 124 -3.12 -7.37 -6.88
N THR A 125 -2.10 -8.24 -6.90
CA THR A 125 -1.49 -8.80 -5.69
C THR A 125 -0.02 -8.37 -5.65
N LYS A 126 0.45 -7.91 -4.50
CA LYS A 126 1.86 -7.59 -4.24
C LYS A 126 2.32 -8.33 -2.99
N ILE A 127 3.57 -8.79 -3.03
CA ILE A 127 4.24 -9.47 -1.92
C ILE A 127 5.38 -8.56 -1.46
N ARG A 128 5.54 -8.42 -0.15
CA ARG A 128 6.54 -7.59 0.52
C ARG A 128 7.19 -8.36 1.65
N GLN A 129 8.43 -8.01 1.96
CA GLN A 129 9.11 -8.54 3.13
C GLN A 129 9.33 -7.44 4.16
N TYR A 130 9.19 -7.77 5.44
CA TYR A 130 9.48 -6.86 6.53
C TYR A 130 10.92 -7.05 6.96
N ARG A 131 11.77 -6.06 6.64
CA ARG A 131 13.21 -6.07 6.92
C ARG A 131 13.57 -4.76 7.59
N ASN A 132 14.47 -4.80 8.58
CA ASN A 132 15.00 -3.60 9.24
C ASN A 132 13.92 -2.59 9.66
N GLY A 133 12.78 -3.07 10.17
CA GLY A 133 11.68 -2.22 10.65
C GLY A 133 10.79 -1.61 9.55
N HIS A 134 10.88 -2.04 8.29
CA HIS A 134 10.04 -1.52 7.21
C HIS A 134 9.71 -2.58 6.14
N TRP A 135 8.72 -2.28 5.30
CA TRP A 135 8.28 -3.13 4.20
C TRP A 135 9.04 -2.79 2.91
N GLU A 136 9.62 -3.82 2.28
CA GLU A 136 10.37 -3.78 1.00
C GLU A 136 9.71 -4.67 -0.06
#